data_AF-A0A239A4J2-F1
#
_entry.id   AF-A0A239A4J2-F1
#
_cell.length_a   1.000
_cell.length_b   1.000
_cell.length_c   1.000
_cell.angle_alpha   90.00
_cell.angle_beta   90.00
_cell.angle_gamma   90.00
#
_symmetry.space_group_name_H-M   'P 1'
#
loop_
_entity.id
_entity.type
_entity.pdbx_description
1 polymer ?
#
loop_
_entity_poly.entity_id
_entity_poly.type
_entity_poly.pdbx_seq_one_letter_code
_entity_poly.pdbx_strand_id
1 'polypeptide(L)'
;MTSPHRGPLPEDPEVLAIVKALGLVPLPQEGGLYAETYRSARILPAFSAGPQQTGPRACATAIYYLVTPTRFSALHRVASTEIFHFYLGDSVHMLQLGPDGQGKSLVIGANLAAGERPQVVVPRGVWQGTRLAPGGRFALLGCTVSPGFDFADYEHGDRARLTRQYPAWEADIAALTPEGERQADLPARG
;
A
#
# COMPACT_ATOMS: atom_id res chain seq x y z
N MET A 1 0.64 -22.63 -4.48
CA MET A 1 1.82 -21.88 -4.02
C MET A 1 1.32 -20.54 -3.51
N THR A 2 1.55 -20.20 -2.25
CA THR A 2 1.09 -18.94 -1.67
C THR A 2 1.87 -17.78 -2.27
N SER A 3 1.14 -16.76 -2.67
CA SER A 3 1.65 -15.57 -3.35
C SER A 3 2.74 -14.85 -2.52
N PRO A 4 3.86 -14.40 -3.12
CA PRO A 4 5.06 -13.97 -2.39
C PRO A 4 4.87 -12.73 -1.50
N HIS A 5 3.81 -11.95 -1.68
CA HIS A 5 3.47 -10.81 -0.80
C HIS A 5 2.77 -11.25 0.50
N ARG A 6 2.35 -12.53 0.58
CA ARG A 6 1.79 -13.19 1.77
C ARG A 6 2.69 -14.34 2.21
N GLY A 7 4.00 -14.13 2.20
CA GLY A 7 4.96 -15.07 2.76
C GLY A 7 4.68 -15.40 4.23
N PRO A 8 5.44 -16.30 4.88
CA PRO A 8 5.26 -16.61 6.29
C PRO A 8 5.32 -15.35 7.17
N LEU A 9 4.75 -15.42 8.38
CA LEU A 9 4.93 -14.35 9.36
C LEU A 9 6.44 -14.17 9.63
N PRO A 10 6.89 -12.95 9.94
CA PRO A 10 8.29 -12.70 10.23
C PRO A 10 8.75 -13.49 11.46
N GLU A 11 9.97 -14.02 11.42
CA GLU A 11 10.60 -14.75 12.54
C GLU A 11 11.57 -13.87 13.34
N ASP A 12 11.90 -12.67 12.84
CA ASP A 12 12.77 -11.71 13.52
C ASP A 12 12.15 -11.30 14.87
N PRO A 13 12.85 -11.47 16.02
CA PRO A 13 12.32 -11.15 17.34
C PRO A 13 11.89 -9.69 17.52
N GLU A 14 12.61 -8.75 16.90
CA GLU A 14 12.27 -7.32 16.94
C GLU A 14 10.95 -7.07 16.21
N VAL A 15 10.80 -7.66 15.02
CA VAL A 15 9.58 -7.57 14.22
C VAL A 15 8.40 -8.21 14.94
N LEU A 16 8.59 -9.39 15.55
CA LEU A 16 7.57 -10.06 16.36
C LEU A 16 7.13 -9.21 17.57
N ALA A 17 8.07 -8.54 18.23
CA ALA A 17 7.75 -7.63 19.33
C ALA A 17 6.89 -6.44 18.86
N ILE A 18 7.20 -5.86 17.70
CA ILE A 18 6.40 -4.78 17.09
C ILE A 18 4.99 -5.28 16.73
N VAL A 19 4.89 -6.42 16.03
CA VAL A 19 3.62 -7.03 15.64
C VAL A 19 2.72 -7.25 16.86
N LYS A 20 3.28 -7.80 17.95
CA LYS A 20 2.56 -8.02 19.19
C LYS A 20 2.16 -6.71 19.88
N ALA A 21 3.09 -5.76 19.99
CA ALA A 21 2.86 -4.50 20.70
C ALA A 21 1.80 -3.62 20.02
N LEU A 22 1.75 -3.63 18.69
CA LEU A 22 0.83 -2.83 17.89
C LEU A 22 -0.42 -3.60 17.42
N GLY A 23 -0.53 -4.88 17.75
CA GLY A 23 -1.67 -5.72 17.36
C GLY A 23 -1.80 -5.90 15.84
N LEU A 24 -0.68 -5.99 15.12
CA LEU A 24 -0.70 -6.06 13.66
C LEU A 24 -1.18 -7.43 13.17
N VAL A 25 -1.99 -7.43 12.12
CA VAL A 25 -2.49 -8.62 11.45
C VAL A 25 -2.18 -8.56 9.95
N PRO A 26 -2.17 -9.69 9.21
CA PRO A 26 -1.98 -9.66 7.76
C PRO A 26 -2.96 -8.73 7.04
N LEU A 27 -2.43 -7.82 6.21
CA LEU A 27 -3.26 -6.95 5.37
C LEU A 27 -3.87 -7.78 4.23
N PRO A 28 -5.21 -7.79 4.08
CA PRO A 28 -5.85 -8.54 3.00
C PRO A 28 -5.43 -8.00 1.63
N GLN A 29 -5.39 -8.88 0.63
CA GLN A 29 -5.17 -8.56 -0.80
C GLN A 29 -3.78 -8.02 -1.16
N GLU A 30 -3.37 -6.92 -0.55
CA GLU A 30 -2.18 -6.15 -0.90
C GLU A 30 -0.88 -6.73 -0.31
N GLY A 31 -0.92 -7.27 0.90
CA GLY A 31 0.25 -7.81 1.60
C GLY A 31 0.85 -6.85 2.64
N GLY A 32 1.79 -7.34 3.43
CA GLY A 32 2.26 -6.68 4.66
C GLY A 32 1.41 -7.03 5.89
N LEU A 33 1.65 -6.30 6.99
CA LEU A 33 0.89 -6.41 8.24
C LEU A 33 0.36 -5.02 8.61
N TYR A 34 -0.84 -4.94 9.16
CA TYR A 34 -1.48 -3.67 9.49
C TYR A 34 -2.33 -3.72 10.76
N ALA A 35 -2.63 -2.55 11.31
CA ALA A 35 -3.71 -2.34 12.26
C ALA A 35 -4.35 -0.97 12.01
N GLU A 36 -5.67 -0.91 11.90
CA GLU A 36 -6.40 0.35 11.84
C GLU A 36 -6.44 1.00 13.22
N THR A 37 -5.90 2.22 13.32
CA THR A 37 -5.76 2.95 14.58
C THR A 37 -6.72 4.12 14.68
N TYR A 38 -7.26 4.58 13.55
CA TYR A 38 -8.22 5.67 13.49
C TYR A 38 -9.19 5.50 12.34
N ARG A 39 -10.47 5.74 12.61
CA ARG A 39 -11.51 5.98 11.63
C ARG A 39 -12.39 7.12 12.12
N SER A 40 -12.52 8.16 11.30
CA SER A 40 -13.29 9.34 11.69
C SER A 40 -14.78 9.00 11.89
N ALA A 41 -15.35 9.43 13.01
CA ALA A 41 -16.80 9.39 13.22
C ALA A 41 -17.56 10.41 12.35
N ARG A 42 -16.84 11.40 11.80
CA ARG A 42 -17.41 12.34 10.83
C ARG A 42 -17.47 11.68 9.47
N ILE A 43 -18.64 11.72 8.85
CA ILE A 43 -18.92 11.11 7.55
C ILE A 43 -19.08 12.19 6.49
N LEU A 44 -18.36 12.05 5.39
CA LEU A 44 -18.53 12.80 4.16
C LEU A 44 -19.60 12.12 3.30
N PRO A 45 -20.53 12.87 2.70
CA PRO A 45 -21.51 12.32 1.77
C PRO A 45 -20.84 11.89 0.46
N ALA A 46 -21.47 10.94 -0.25
CA ALA A 46 -20.90 10.27 -1.43
C ALA A 46 -20.43 11.25 -2.54
N PHE A 47 -21.20 12.30 -2.82
CA PHE A 47 -20.87 13.27 -3.87
C PHE A 47 -19.59 14.08 -3.58
N SER A 48 -19.15 14.14 -2.32
CA SER A 48 -17.92 14.84 -1.91
C SER A 48 -16.66 13.98 -2.03
N ALA A 49 -16.82 12.69 -2.33
CA ALA A 49 -15.74 11.71 -2.26
C ALA A 49 -15.09 11.52 -3.65
N GLY A 50 -15.88 11.42 -4.73
CA GLY A 50 -15.38 11.41 -6.11
C GLY A 50 -16.23 10.51 -7.02
N PRO A 51 -16.02 10.51 -8.35
CA PRO A 51 -16.87 9.76 -9.29
C PRO A 51 -16.82 8.24 -9.10
N GLN A 52 -15.78 7.72 -8.45
CA GLN A 52 -15.60 6.30 -8.15
C GLN A 52 -16.16 5.91 -6.77
N GLN A 53 -16.50 6.89 -5.92
CA GLN A 53 -16.99 6.67 -4.56
C GLN A 53 -18.52 6.84 -4.55
N THR A 54 -19.23 5.72 -4.60
CA THR A 54 -20.69 5.68 -4.73
C THR A 54 -21.44 5.83 -3.40
N GLY A 55 -20.72 5.85 -2.27
CA GLY A 55 -21.28 5.88 -0.92
C GLY A 55 -20.57 6.84 0.02
N PRO A 56 -21.14 7.08 1.22
CA PRO A 56 -20.51 7.90 2.24
C PRO A 56 -19.15 7.34 2.67
N ARG A 57 -18.25 8.20 3.12
CA ARG A 57 -16.92 7.83 3.62
C ARG A 57 -16.62 8.52 4.93
N ALA A 58 -15.86 7.88 5.82
CA ALA A 58 -15.27 8.59 6.96
C ALA A 58 -14.40 9.76 6.43
N CYS A 59 -14.27 10.86 7.17
CA CYS A 59 -13.39 11.95 6.75
C CYS A 59 -11.93 11.49 6.55
N ALA A 60 -11.47 10.55 7.36
CA ALA A 60 -10.15 9.94 7.24
C ALA A 60 -10.08 8.60 7.97
N THR A 61 -9.11 7.79 7.58
CA THR A 61 -8.64 6.60 8.30
C THR A 61 -7.13 6.68 8.48
N ALA A 62 -6.60 6.04 9.53
CA ALA A 62 -5.17 5.84 9.69
C ALA A 62 -4.87 4.42 10.16
N ILE A 63 -3.76 3.87 9.67
CA ILE A 63 -3.26 2.54 10.02
C ILE A 63 -1.78 2.60 10.39
N TYR A 64 -1.33 1.65 11.21
CA TYR A 64 0.05 1.18 11.15
C TYR A 64 0.19 0.18 10.01
N TYR A 65 1.32 0.21 9.31
CA TYR A 65 1.65 -0.72 8.25
C TYR A 65 3.10 -1.18 8.37
N LEU A 66 3.35 -2.49 8.33
CA LEU A 66 4.67 -3.09 8.50
C LEU A 66 5.02 -3.90 7.24
N VAL A 67 6.14 -3.54 6.63
CA VAL A 67 6.72 -4.18 5.45
C VAL A 67 7.91 -5.03 5.88
N THR A 68 8.01 -6.25 5.35
CA THR A 68 9.12 -7.19 5.59
C THR A 68 9.64 -7.74 4.25
N PRO A 69 10.82 -8.40 4.21
CA PRO A 69 11.37 -8.93 2.96
C PRO A 69 10.46 -9.94 2.25
N THR A 70 9.59 -10.60 3.02
CA THR A 70 8.64 -11.62 2.55
C THR A 70 7.20 -11.10 2.45
N ARG A 71 6.96 -9.82 2.75
CA ARG A 71 5.62 -9.20 2.75
C ARG A 71 5.72 -7.76 2.29
N PHE A 72 5.39 -7.54 1.03
CA PHE A 72 5.36 -6.22 0.38
C PHE A 72 3.91 -5.78 0.10
N SER A 73 3.73 -4.51 -0.25
CA SER A 73 2.49 -3.93 -0.73
C SER A 73 2.42 -4.10 -2.25
N ALA A 74 1.56 -5.00 -2.70
CA ALA A 74 1.32 -5.19 -4.12
C ALA A 74 0.73 -3.92 -4.76
N LEU A 75 1.01 -3.73 -6.05
CA LEU A 75 0.47 -2.62 -6.83
C LEU A 75 -1.04 -2.61 -6.75
N HIS A 76 -1.58 -1.50 -6.28
CA HIS A 76 -3.00 -1.25 -6.13
C HIS A 76 -3.26 0.25 -6.32
N ARG A 77 -4.52 0.64 -6.43
CA ARG A 77 -4.91 2.05 -6.32
C ARG A 77 -6.18 2.19 -5.51
N VAL A 78 -6.34 3.38 -4.95
CA VAL A 78 -7.53 3.76 -4.18
C VAL A 78 -8.14 5.05 -4.73
N ALA A 79 -9.42 5.26 -4.44
CA ALA A 79 -10.16 6.44 -4.89
C ALA A 79 -9.84 7.74 -4.10
N SER A 80 -9.11 7.61 -2.99
CA SER A 80 -8.73 8.72 -2.09
C SER A 80 -7.23 9.01 -2.14
N THR A 81 -6.80 10.14 -1.59
CA THR A 81 -5.36 10.40 -1.40
C THR A 81 -4.87 9.60 -0.21
N GLU A 82 -3.70 8.97 -0.35
CA GLU A 82 -3.03 8.25 0.73
C GLU A 82 -1.67 8.89 1.04
N ILE A 83 -1.33 8.97 2.33
CA ILE A 83 -0.10 9.57 2.82
C ILE A 83 0.63 8.55 3.67
N PHE A 84 1.83 8.20 3.25
CA PHE A 84 2.73 7.29 3.96
C PHE A 84 3.69 8.11 4.82
N HIS A 85 3.89 7.64 6.06
CA HIS A 85 4.75 8.24 7.06
C HIS A 85 5.75 7.19 7.53
N PHE A 86 7.03 7.47 7.44
CA PHE A 86 8.08 6.62 7.97
C PHE A 86 8.16 6.78 9.49
N TYR A 87 8.09 5.68 10.23
CA TYR A 87 8.24 5.71 11.69
C TYR A 87 9.57 5.13 12.15
N LEU A 88 9.94 3.93 11.69
CA LEU A 88 11.22 3.30 12.05
C LEU A 88 11.54 2.10 11.13
N GLY A 89 12.79 1.66 11.15
CA GLY A 89 13.30 0.54 10.38
C GLY A 89 14.17 0.99 9.21
N ASP A 90 14.09 0.26 8.10
CA ASP A 90 14.90 0.46 6.91
C ASP A 90 14.12 1.15 5.79
N SER A 91 14.83 1.68 4.80
CA SER A 91 14.24 2.42 3.69
C SER A 91 13.29 1.56 2.85
N VAL A 92 12.20 2.17 2.36
CA VAL A 92 11.16 1.51 1.57
C VAL A 92 11.11 2.14 0.18
N HIS A 93 11.22 1.31 -0.86
CA HIS A 93 10.97 1.74 -2.23
C HIS A 93 9.47 1.78 -2.50
N MET A 94 8.99 2.88 -3.05
CA MET A 94 7.62 3.06 -3.52
C MET A 94 7.61 3.34 -5.01
N LEU A 95 6.78 2.60 -5.75
CA LEU A 95 6.43 2.92 -7.12
C LEU A 95 5.10 3.68 -7.14
N GLN A 96 5.03 4.77 -7.92
CA GLN A 96 3.79 5.46 -8.26
C GLN A 96 3.60 5.51 -9.79
N LEU A 97 2.46 5.05 -10.31
CA LEU A 97 2.13 5.13 -11.76
C LEU A 97 0.87 5.98 -11.97
N GLY A 98 1.04 7.11 -12.64
CA GLY A 98 0.02 8.12 -12.89
C GLY A 98 -0.86 7.84 -14.11
N PRO A 99 -2.07 8.43 -14.19
CA PRO A 99 -3.02 8.17 -15.26
C PRO A 99 -2.57 8.67 -16.65
N ASP A 100 -1.56 9.55 -16.69
CA ASP A 100 -0.95 10.09 -17.91
C ASP A 100 0.08 9.14 -18.55
N GLY A 101 0.25 7.93 -18.00
CA GLY A 101 1.24 6.96 -18.47
C GLY A 101 2.64 7.19 -17.89
N GLN A 102 2.83 8.21 -17.05
CA GLN A 102 4.09 8.46 -16.37
C GLN A 102 4.16 7.66 -15.07
N GLY A 103 5.39 7.42 -14.60
CA GLY A 103 5.64 6.80 -13.32
C GLY A 103 6.82 7.46 -12.62
N LYS A 104 6.95 7.21 -11.33
CA LYS A 104 8.10 7.61 -10.52
C LYS A 104 8.36 6.60 -9.42
N SER A 105 9.64 6.46 -9.08
CA SER A 105 10.09 5.70 -7.92
C SER A 105 10.58 6.67 -6.85
N LEU A 106 10.20 6.42 -5.60
CA LEU A 106 10.61 7.20 -4.44
C LEU A 106 11.14 6.27 -3.34
N VAL A 107 11.92 6.83 -2.43
CA VAL A 107 12.39 6.12 -1.23
C VAL A 107 11.80 6.80 0.00
N ILE A 108 10.98 6.05 0.73
CA ILE A 108 10.43 6.42 2.03
C ILE A 108 11.47 6.04 3.09
N GLY A 109 11.91 7.00 3.89
CA GLY A 109 12.96 6.79 4.89
C GLY A 109 13.41 8.09 5.55
N ALA A 110 14.37 7.99 6.46
CA ALA A 110 14.83 9.10 7.29
C ALA A 110 16.14 9.75 6.78
N ASN A 111 16.84 9.15 5.81
CA ASN A 111 18.11 9.68 5.31
C ASN A 111 17.88 10.80 4.26
N LEU A 112 17.58 12.01 4.76
CA LEU A 112 17.28 13.17 3.92
C LEU A 112 18.42 13.53 2.95
N ALA A 113 19.67 13.33 3.37
CA ALA A 113 20.86 13.62 2.56
C ALA A 113 20.97 12.67 1.36
N ALA A 114 20.45 11.44 1.46
CA ALA A 114 20.34 10.49 0.36
C ALA A 114 19.09 10.71 -0.52
N GLY A 115 18.29 11.74 -0.23
CA GLY A 115 17.06 12.03 -0.98
C GLY A 115 15.82 11.29 -0.49
N GLU A 116 15.92 10.51 0.59
CA GLU A 116 14.77 9.84 1.20
C GLU A 116 13.78 10.86 1.78
N ARG A 117 12.51 10.46 1.84
CA ARG A 117 11.46 11.31 2.40
C ARG A 117 10.68 10.55 3.48
N PRO A 118 10.58 11.08 4.71
CA PRO A 118 9.80 10.42 5.75
C PRO A 118 8.30 10.56 5.53
N GLN A 119 7.85 11.43 4.62
CA GLN A 119 6.45 11.54 4.22
C GLN A 119 6.34 11.52 2.70
N VAL A 120 5.48 10.65 2.17
CA VAL A 120 5.20 10.54 0.74
C VAL A 120 3.70 10.53 0.51
N VAL A 121 3.23 11.35 -0.43
CA VAL A 121 1.83 11.47 -0.81
C VAL A 121 1.60 10.70 -2.11
N VAL A 122 0.54 9.90 -2.13
CA VAL A 122 0.00 9.23 -3.31
C VAL A 122 -1.33 9.88 -3.66
N PRO A 123 -1.40 10.67 -4.75
CA PRO A 123 -2.67 11.25 -5.19
C PRO A 123 -3.70 10.18 -5.51
N ARG A 124 -4.99 10.52 -5.38
CA ARG A 124 -6.08 9.60 -5.74
C ARG A 124 -5.94 9.02 -7.15
N GLY A 125 -6.29 7.74 -7.31
CA GLY A 125 -6.29 7.05 -8.61
C GLY A 125 -4.91 6.72 -9.19
N VAL A 126 -3.83 7.06 -8.49
CA VAL A 126 -2.45 6.66 -8.84
C VAL A 126 -2.21 5.24 -8.35
N TRP A 127 -1.61 4.40 -9.19
CA TRP A 127 -1.15 3.08 -8.75
C TRP A 127 0.02 3.22 -7.82
N GLN A 128 0.02 2.48 -6.72
CA GLN A 128 1.02 2.50 -5.69
C GLN A 128 1.36 1.08 -5.23
N GLY A 129 2.63 0.86 -4.94
CA GLY A 129 3.11 -0.37 -4.33
C GLY A 129 4.42 -0.08 -3.61
N THR A 130 4.66 -0.79 -2.51
CA THR A 130 5.85 -0.59 -1.69
C THR A 130 6.55 -1.90 -1.36
N ARG A 131 7.88 -1.87 -1.31
CA ARG A 131 8.73 -2.97 -0.86
C ARG A 131 9.94 -2.42 -0.11
N LEU A 132 10.53 -3.21 0.77
CA LEU A 132 11.80 -2.83 1.38
C LEU A 132 12.87 -2.60 0.32
N ALA A 133 13.75 -1.63 0.58
CA ALA A 133 14.99 -1.50 -0.15
C ALA A 133 15.82 -2.80 -0.01
N PRO A 134 16.63 -3.16 -1.02
CA PRO A 134 17.48 -4.35 -0.96
C PRO A 134 18.33 -4.39 0.32
N GLY A 135 18.27 -5.51 1.05
CA GLY A 135 19.00 -5.70 2.31
C GLY A 135 18.30 -5.16 3.57
N GLY A 136 17.14 -4.50 3.44
CA GLY A 136 16.34 -4.08 4.58
C GLY A 136 15.74 -5.26 5.35
N ARG A 137 15.60 -5.12 6.67
CA ARG A 137 15.02 -6.12 7.59
C ARG A 137 13.52 -5.92 7.80
N PHE A 138 13.10 -4.68 8.02
CA PHE A 138 11.70 -4.31 8.18
C PHE A 138 11.53 -2.79 8.11
N ALA A 139 10.30 -2.34 7.88
CA ALA A 139 9.95 -0.92 7.99
C ALA A 139 8.54 -0.78 8.54
N LEU A 140 8.39 0.03 9.58
CA LEU A 140 7.10 0.43 10.11
C LEU A 140 6.75 1.81 9.57
N LEU A 141 5.59 1.86 8.92
CA LEU A 141 4.99 3.04 8.34
C LEU A 141 3.65 3.35 9.03
N GLY A 142 3.20 4.59 8.88
CA GLY A 142 1.81 4.98 9.09
C GLY A 142 1.18 5.39 7.78
N CYS A 143 -0.01 4.89 7.47
CA CYS A 143 -0.75 5.32 6.28
C CYS A 143 -2.01 6.06 6.71
N THR A 144 -2.23 7.25 6.14
CA THR A 144 -3.45 8.04 6.34
C THR A 144 -4.16 8.23 5.02
N VAL A 145 -5.45 7.91 4.96
CA VAL A 145 -6.27 8.04 3.75
C VAL A 145 -7.38 9.04 4.01
N SER A 146 -7.56 10.00 3.10
CA SER A 146 -8.65 10.98 3.17
C SER A 146 -9.21 11.30 1.77
N PRO A 147 -10.53 11.19 1.55
CA PRO A 147 -11.55 10.54 2.40
C PRO A 147 -11.15 9.13 2.85
N GLY A 148 -11.62 8.68 4.02
CA GLY A 148 -11.18 7.44 4.66
C GLY A 148 -11.34 6.19 3.79
N PHE A 149 -10.43 5.23 3.98
CA PHE A 149 -10.37 3.99 3.22
C PHE A 149 -11.63 3.13 3.35
N ASP A 150 -12.03 2.55 2.23
CA ASP A 150 -13.06 1.53 2.08
C ASP A 150 -12.61 0.51 1.04
N PHE A 151 -12.87 -0.78 1.26
CA PHE A 151 -12.50 -1.83 0.31
C PHE A 151 -13.23 -1.71 -1.03
N ALA A 152 -14.39 -1.05 -1.09
CA ALA A 152 -15.09 -0.77 -2.34
C ALA A 152 -14.28 0.17 -3.26
N ASP A 153 -13.31 0.89 -2.71
CA ASP A 153 -12.47 1.84 -3.45
C ASP A 153 -11.12 1.25 -3.85
N TYR A 154 -10.83 0.00 -3.44
CA TYR A 154 -9.56 -0.68 -3.71
C TYR A 154 -9.59 -1.40 -5.06
N GLU A 155 -8.61 -1.11 -5.90
CA GLU A 155 -8.38 -1.85 -7.14
C GLU A 155 -6.99 -2.50 -7.12
N HIS A 156 -6.94 -3.82 -7.28
CA HIS A 156 -5.68 -4.57 -7.38
C HIS A 156 -5.05 -4.45 -8.78
N GLY A 157 -3.72 -4.40 -8.83
CA GLY A 157 -2.95 -4.27 -10.06
C GLY A 157 -2.83 -5.57 -10.84
N ASP A 158 -3.29 -5.57 -12.09
CA ASP A 158 -3.01 -6.64 -13.05
C ASP A 158 -1.67 -6.40 -13.75
N ARG A 159 -0.71 -7.32 -13.56
CA ARG A 159 0.65 -7.20 -14.12
C ARG A 159 0.63 -6.96 -15.62
N ALA A 160 -0.11 -7.77 -16.38
CA ALA A 160 -0.09 -7.70 -17.84
C ALA A 160 -0.66 -6.37 -18.36
N ARG A 161 -1.75 -5.87 -17.77
CA ARG A 161 -2.34 -4.56 -18.08
C ARG A 161 -1.39 -3.43 -17.71
N LEU A 162 -0.79 -3.47 -16.53
CA LEU A 162 0.12 -2.44 -16.06
C LEU A 162 1.39 -2.39 -16.91
N THR A 163 2.03 -3.52 -17.23
CA THR A 163 3.20 -3.55 -18.10
C THR A 163 2.91 -2.98 -19.49
N ARG A 164 1.72 -3.26 -20.07
CA ARG A 164 1.32 -2.65 -21.35
C ARG A 164 1.15 -1.14 -21.27
N GLN A 165 0.62 -0.63 -20.16
CA GLN A 165 0.37 0.80 -19.97
C GLN A 165 1.64 1.57 -19.57
N TYR A 166 2.57 0.92 -18.86
CA TYR A 166 3.78 1.52 -18.29
C TYR A 166 5.03 0.68 -18.64
N PRO A 167 5.39 0.52 -19.92
CA PRO A 167 6.45 -0.39 -20.34
C PRO A 167 7.83 -0.02 -19.76
N ALA A 168 8.09 1.26 -19.51
CA ALA A 168 9.34 1.72 -18.88
C ALA A 168 9.51 1.24 -17.42
N TRP A 169 8.44 0.76 -16.78
CA TRP A 169 8.41 0.35 -15.38
C TRP A 169 8.22 -1.17 -15.21
N GLU A 170 8.41 -1.96 -16.29
CA GLU A 170 8.14 -3.41 -16.30
C GLU A 170 8.81 -4.17 -15.14
N ALA A 171 10.08 -3.87 -14.84
CA ALA A 171 10.83 -4.54 -13.77
C ALA A 171 10.25 -4.25 -12.38
N ASP A 172 9.88 -3.00 -12.11
CA ASP A 172 9.27 -2.62 -10.82
C ASP A 172 7.83 -3.13 -10.70
N ILE A 173 7.08 -3.14 -11.80
CA ILE A 173 5.74 -3.75 -11.85
C ILE A 173 5.83 -5.24 -11.55
N ALA A 174 6.79 -5.96 -12.16
CA ALA A 174 7.00 -7.38 -11.90
C ALA A 174 7.34 -7.64 -10.43
N ALA A 175 8.15 -6.78 -9.82
CA ALA A 175 8.52 -6.90 -8.40
C ALA A 175 7.40 -6.58 -7.42
N LEU A 176 6.44 -5.74 -7.81
CA LEU A 176 5.31 -5.32 -6.98
C LEU A 176 3.98 -5.94 -7.41
N THR A 177 3.99 -6.92 -8.29
CA THR A 177 2.81 -7.74 -8.60
C THR A 177 3.14 -9.19 -8.30
N PRO A 178 2.29 -9.93 -7.58
CA PRO A 178 2.53 -11.35 -7.35
C PRO A 178 2.45 -12.18 -8.64
N GLU A 179 3.22 -13.28 -8.69
CA GLU A 179 3.08 -14.27 -9.75
C GLU A 179 1.85 -15.16 -9.53
N GLY A 180 1.06 -15.39 -10.59
CA GLY A 180 0.05 -16.45 -10.65
C GLY A 180 -1.32 -16.14 -10.04
N GLU A 181 -1.55 -14.96 -9.46
CA GLU A 181 -2.90 -14.55 -9.04
C GLU A 181 -3.64 -13.90 -10.21
N ARG A 182 -4.44 -14.70 -10.94
CA ARG A 182 -5.60 -14.15 -11.65
C ARG A 182 -6.56 -13.61 -10.61
N GLN A 183 -7.09 -12.41 -10.84
CA GLN A 183 -8.15 -11.80 -10.05
C GLN A 183 -9.25 -12.85 -9.81
N ALA A 184 -9.25 -13.48 -8.63
CA ALA A 184 -10.36 -14.34 -8.26
C ALA A 184 -11.56 -13.42 -8.13
N ASP A 185 -12.59 -13.67 -8.95
CA ASP A 185 -13.88 -13.01 -8.85
C ASP A 185 -14.33 -13.03 -7.40
N LEU A 186 -14.21 -11.88 -6.73
CA LEU A 186 -14.83 -11.68 -5.43
C LEU A 186 -16.34 -11.63 -5.69
N PRO A 187 -17.17 -12.37 -4.95
CA PRO A 187 -18.60 -12.26 -5.10
C PRO A 187 -19.00 -10.82 -4.79
N ALA A 188 -19.74 -10.20 -5.71
CA ALA A 188 -20.51 -9.00 -5.39
C ALA A 188 -21.36 -9.34 -4.17
N ARG A 189 -21.03 -8.80 -3.00
CA ARG A 189 -21.88 -8.92 -1.83
C ARG A 189 -22.99 -7.88 -2.00
N GLY A 190 -24.22 -8.39 -2.14
CA GLY A 190 -25.44 -7.60 -1.96
C GLY A 190 -25.67 -7.23 -0.51
#